data_AF-A0A9P9WAQ4-F1
#
_entry.id   AF-A0A9P9WAQ4-F1
#
_cell.length_a   1.000
_cell.length_b   1.000
_cell.length_c   1.000
_cell.angle_alpha   90.00
_cell.angle_beta   90.00
_cell.angle_gamma   90.00
#
_symmetry.space_group_name_H-M   'P 1'
#
loop_
_entity.id
_entity.type
_entity.pdbx_description
1 polymer ?
#
loop_
_entity_poly.entity_id
_entity_poly.type
_entity_poly.pdbx_seq_one_letter_code
_entity_poly.pdbx_strand_id
1 'polypeptide(L)'
;MKASSIITAVFPQLSFAAAVLARNSTACTDPAVRVEWRTLTTVERAEYITAVKCLATKPSILGLNSTLYDDFPWVHSQLNLDIHFVAQFLPWHRVFLQQYENALRSACGYSGLMPYWDWTQDAYRLPYSPLLDPSPNATAFSFGGNGAGECGFVPPTRPNPLLCCITSGPFVDLRPKYFNNYEQPHCLNRFFSNITQNDGWNGQAYAPEMIANITANNTKFETFWQALESTPHGAVHGSLGGDMVPQTSPNDPLFFMHHAQVDRLWWLWQQADPTARILDYSGNKFAAYTGDDTRASLDDIMTFKGLNPNITVQSAMSTDSSDLCYRYA
;
A
#
# COMPACT_ATOMS: atom_id res chain seq x y z
N MET A 1 16.28 -46.96 57.37
CA MET A 1 15.45 -46.21 56.42
C MET A 1 15.95 -44.77 56.41
N LYS A 2 16.70 -44.35 55.40
CA LYS A 2 17.14 -42.96 55.24
C LYS A 2 16.66 -42.47 53.87
N ALA A 3 15.78 -41.48 53.90
CA ALA A 3 15.10 -40.92 52.74
C ALA A 3 16.08 -40.16 51.85
N SER A 4 16.09 -40.47 50.55
CA SER A 4 16.72 -39.62 49.53
C SER A 4 15.80 -38.45 49.23
N SER A 5 16.29 -37.23 49.43
CA SER A 5 15.62 -36.01 48.97
C SER A 5 16.00 -35.76 47.51
N ILE A 6 15.02 -35.79 46.62
CA ILE A 6 15.14 -35.39 45.22
C ILE A 6 15.03 -33.85 45.20
N ILE A 7 16.11 -33.16 44.81
CA ILE A 7 16.10 -31.73 44.56
C ILE A 7 15.62 -31.52 43.11
N THR A 8 14.40 -31.04 42.96
CA THR A 8 13.86 -30.59 41.67
C THR A 8 14.47 -29.23 41.34
N ALA A 9 15.34 -29.18 40.33
CA ALA A 9 15.87 -27.93 39.81
C ALA A 9 14.77 -27.19 39.03
N VAL A 10 14.32 -26.06 39.57
CA VAL A 10 13.45 -25.12 38.85
C VAL A 10 14.36 -24.26 37.97
N PHE A 11 14.32 -24.49 36.65
CA PHE A 11 14.92 -23.57 35.69
C PHE A 11 13.99 -22.37 35.51
N PRO A 12 14.45 -21.12 35.70
CA PRO A 12 13.63 -19.96 35.40
C PRO A 12 13.43 -19.87 33.88
N GLN A 13 12.16 -19.91 33.45
CA GLN A 13 11.80 -19.53 32.08
C GLN A 13 12.09 -18.03 31.91
N LEU A 14 13.12 -17.71 31.14
CA LEU A 14 13.37 -16.36 30.66
C LEU A 14 12.26 -16.01 29.66
N SER A 15 11.30 -15.22 30.12
CA SER A 15 10.31 -14.57 29.26
C SER A 15 11.03 -13.50 28.44
N PHE A 16 11.21 -13.72 27.15
CA PHE A 16 11.64 -12.69 26.21
C PHE A 16 10.47 -11.74 25.96
N ALA A 17 10.28 -10.78 26.85
CA ALA A 17 9.53 -9.58 26.51
C ALA A 17 10.33 -8.84 25.43
N ALA A 18 9.79 -8.76 24.21
CA ALA A 18 10.34 -7.91 23.17
C ALA A 18 10.28 -6.47 23.70
N ALA A 19 11.44 -5.93 24.08
CA ALA A 19 11.54 -4.54 24.50
C ALA A 19 11.24 -3.66 23.28
N VAL A 20 10.12 -2.94 23.33
CA VAL A 20 9.88 -1.80 22.44
C VAL A 20 10.92 -0.75 22.82
N LEU A 21 11.99 -0.66 22.03
CA LEU A 21 12.95 0.43 22.17
C LEU A 21 12.23 1.73 21.82
N ALA A 22 11.98 2.57 22.82
CA ALA A 22 11.61 3.96 22.60
C ALA A 22 12.77 4.63 21.87
N ARG A 23 12.63 4.80 20.54
CA ARG A 23 13.60 5.55 19.75
C ARG A 23 13.40 7.03 20.08
N ASN A 24 14.44 7.66 20.63
CA ASN A 24 14.53 9.12 20.65
C ASN A 24 14.43 9.60 19.19
N SER A 25 13.31 10.18 18.80
CA SER A 25 13.14 10.72 17.45
C SER A 25 14.08 11.90 17.28
N THR A 26 15.21 11.69 16.61
CA THR A 26 15.98 12.79 16.05
C THR A 26 15.14 13.46 14.97
N ALA A 27 15.15 14.79 14.90
CA ALA A 27 14.44 15.53 13.86
C ALA A 27 14.91 15.10 12.46
N CYS A 28 13.99 15.02 11.49
CA CYS A 28 14.34 14.78 10.09
C CYS A 28 15.06 16.01 9.55
N THR A 29 16.31 15.84 9.09
CA THR A 29 17.16 16.97 8.67
C THR A 29 17.26 17.15 7.15
N ASP A 30 16.98 16.09 6.39
CA ASP A 30 17.04 16.11 4.92
C ASP A 30 15.93 15.20 4.35
N PRO A 31 14.67 15.69 4.33
CA PRO A 31 13.54 14.86 3.90
C PRO A 31 13.64 14.53 2.41
N ALA A 32 13.58 13.24 2.10
CA ALA A 32 13.44 12.78 0.72
C ALA A 32 12.17 13.38 0.09
N VAL A 33 12.20 13.61 -1.22
CA VAL A 33 11.05 14.17 -1.93
C VAL A 33 10.38 13.08 -2.74
N ARG A 34 9.07 12.90 -2.52
CA ARG A 34 8.20 12.09 -3.37
C ARG A 34 7.54 12.98 -4.42
N VAL A 35 7.55 12.53 -5.67
CA VAL A 35 7.19 13.37 -6.83
C VAL A 35 6.13 12.73 -7.71
N GLU A 36 5.40 13.52 -8.48
CA GLU A 36 4.38 12.99 -9.39
C GLU A 36 5.06 12.27 -10.57
N TRP A 37 4.55 11.10 -10.97
CA TRP A 37 5.15 10.28 -12.03
C TRP A 37 5.49 11.04 -13.32
N ARG A 38 4.65 12.00 -13.72
CA ARG A 38 4.80 12.80 -14.95
C ARG A 38 5.96 13.77 -14.87
N THR A 39 6.41 14.16 -13.67
CA THR A 39 7.58 15.03 -13.51
C THR A 39 8.89 14.29 -13.66
N LEU A 40 8.89 12.96 -13.51
CA LEU A 40 10.08 12.14 -13.75
C LEU A 40 10.45 12.11 -15.23
N THR A 41 11.75 12.14 -15.49
CA THR A 41 12.35 11.83 -16.79
C THR A 41 12.14 10.35 -17.13
N THR A 42 12.29 10.00 -18.41
CA THR A 42 12.21 8.59 -18.84
C THR A 42 13.29 7.72 -18.19
N VAL A 43 14.48 8.26 -17.91
CA VAL A 43 15.56 7.55 -17.21
C VAL A 43 15.12 7.21 -15.78
N GLU A 44 14.63 8.20 -15.02
CA GLU A 44 14.18 7.98 -13.64
C GLU A 44 13.00 7.00 -13.57
N ARG A 45 12.06 7.05 -14.54
CA ARG A 45 10.97 6.08 -14.65
C ARG A 45 11.50 4.66 -14.89
N ALA A 46 12.48 4.49 -15.78
CA ALA A 46 13.09 3.19 -16.05
C ALA A 46 13.88 2.65 -14.85
N GLU A 47 14.57 3.51 -14.10
CA GLU A 47 15.28 3.13 -12.89
C GLU A 47 14.31 2.62 -11.81
N TYR A 48 13.18 3.31 -11.61
CA TYR A 48 12.13 2.86 -10.69
C TYR A 48 11.59 1.49 -11.13
N ILE A 49 11.16 1.35 -12.38
CA ILE A 49 10.63 0.09 -12.93
C ILE A 49 11.64 -1.05 -12.78
N THR A 50 12.92 -0.79 -13.04
CA THR A 50 13.99 -1.78 -12.89
C THR A 50 14.11 -2.25 -11.44
N ALA A 51 14.06 -1.33 -10.47
CA ALA A 51 14.09 -1.66 -9.05
C ALA A 51 12.87 -2.49 -8.63
N VAL A 52 11.67 -2.16 -9.10
CA VAL A 52 10.46 -2.97 -8.84
C VAL A 52 10.62 -4.39 -9.36
N LYS A 53 11.05 -4.55 -10.62
CA LYS A 53 11.29 -5.87 -11.21
C LYS A 53 12.34 -6.67 -10.46
N CYS A 54 13.36 -5.98 -9.93
CA CYS A 54 14.39 -6.62 -9.13
C CYS A 54 13.83 -7.23 -7.83
N LEU A 55 12.83 -6.63 -7.17
CA LEU A 55 12.20 -7.21 -5.97
C LEU A 55 11.64 -8.61 -6.24
N ALA A 56 11.08 -8.84 -7.43
CA ALA A 56 10.58 -10.15 -7.87
C ALA A 56 11.68 -11.18 -8.17
N THR A 57 12.96 -10.82 -8.00
CA THR A 57 14.10 -11.74 -8.12
C THR A 57 14.78 -12.04 -6.78
N LYS A 58 14.46 -11.26 -5.73
CA LYS A 58 15.05 -11.43 -4.41
C LYS A 58 14.23 -12.43 -3.61
N PRO A 59 14.84 -13.28 -2.79
CA PRO A 59 14.09 -14.18 -1.92
C PRO A 59 13.29 -13.38 -0.89
N SER A 60 12.14 -13.91 -0.48
CA SER A 60 11.35 -13.41 0.65
C SER A 60 12.21 -13.18 1.88
N ILE A 61 12.00 -12.04 2.57
CA ILE A 61 12.61 -11.78 3.88
C ILE A 61 11.80 -12.38 5.04
N LEU A 62 10.58 -12.82 4.76
CA LEU A 62 9.69 -13.48 5.70
C LEU A 62 9.93 -15.00 5.80
N GLY A 63 10.87 -15.53 5.00
CA GLY A 63 11.16 -16.96 4.93
C GLY A 63 10.08 -17.75 4.17
N LEU A 64 9.25 -17.07 3.37
CA LEU A 64 8.26 -17.71 2.50
C LEU A 64 8.95 -18.31 1.26
N ASN A 65 8.33 -19.33 0.67
CA ASN A 65 8.79 -19.89 -0.61
C ASN A 65 8.30 -19.02 -1.80
N SER A 66 8.73 -17.76 -1.79
CA SER A 66 8.32 -16.70 -2.72
C SER A 66 9.41 -15.61 -2.81
N THR A 67 9.09 -14.50 -3.47
CA THR A 67 10.02 -13.37 -3.65
C THR A 67 9.79 -12.27 -2.61
N LEU A 68 10.76 -11.37 -2.46
CA LEU A 68 10.59 -10.15 -1.66
C LEU A 68 9.42 -9.29 -2.16
N TYR A 69 9.16 -9.31 -3.47
CA TYR A 69 7.96 -8.65 -4.01
C TYR A 69 6.68 -9.29 -3.46
N ASP A 70 6.62 -10.61 -3.37
CA ASP A 70 5.45 -11.35 -2.90
C ASP A 70 5.20 -11.21 -1.37
N ASP A 71 6.20 -10.76 -0.59
CA ASP A 71 6.01 -10.47 0.84
C ASP A 71 4.96 -9.36 1.06
N PHE A 72 4.92 -8.36 0.19
CA PHE A 72 3.99 -7.23 0.28
C PHE A 72 2.51 -7.66 0.13
N PRO A 73 2.08 -8.30 -0.99
CA PRO A 73 0.70 -8.76 -1.12
C PRO A 73 0.34 -9.83 -0.09
N TRP A 74 1.31 -10.65 0.35
CA TRP A 74 1.06 -11.62 1.42
C TRP A 74 0.72 -10.93 2.74
N VAL A 75 1.56 -10.01 3.23
CA VAL A 75 1.31 -9.30 4.49
C VAL A 75 0.02 -8.48 4.43
N HIS A 76 -0.21 -7.76 3.33
CA HIS A 76 -1.42 -6.99 3.13
C HIS A 76 -2.68 -7.87 3.18
N SER A 77 -2.64 -9.05 2.53
CA SER A 77 -3.72 -10.04 2.61
C SER A 77 -3.93 -10.59 4.02
N GLN A 78 -2.86 -10.86 4.77
CA GLN A 78 -2.95 -11.41 6.13
C GLN A 78 -3.51 -10.43 7.16
N LEU A 79 -3.41 -9.13 6.88
CA LEU A 79 -3.82 -8.05 7.76
C LEU A 79 -5.01 -7.27 7.22
N ASN A 80 -5.64 -7.73 6.13
CA ASN A 80 -6.70 -7.01 5.41
C ASN A 80 -7.78 -6.43 6.34
N LEU A 81 -8.19 -7.20 7.35
CA LEU A 81 -9.23 -6.85 8.31
C LEU A 81 -8.76 -5.92 9.44
N ASP A 82 -7.45 -5.84 9.66
CA ASP A 82 -6.81 -5.01 10.68
C ASP A 82 -6.34 -3.65 10.10
N ILE A 83 -6.40 -3.48 8.78
CA ILE A 83 -5.82 -2.31 8.07
C ILE A 83 -6.81 -1.60 7.14
N HIS A 84 -8.02 -2.14 6.93
CA HIS A 84 -9.07 -1.52 6.13
C HIS A 84 -10.34 -1.30 6.93
N PHE A 85 -11.04 -0.21 6.62
CA PHE A 85 -12.24 0.26 7.30
C PHE A 85 -12.03 0.41 8.81
N VAL A 86 -10.82 0.84 9.20
CA VAL A 86 -10.37 1.08 10.58
C VAL A 86 -9.48 2.32 10.62
N ALA A 87 -9.33 2.93 11.80
CA ALA A 87 -8.50 4.12 11.98
C ALA A 87 -7.04 3.93 11.53
N GLN A 88 -6.52 2.69 11.64
CA GLN A 88 -5.15 2.35 11.31
C GLN A 88 -4.85 2.40 9.79
N PHE A 89 -5.88 2.51 8.92
CA PHE A 89 -5.74 2.50 7.46
C PHE A 89 -4.63 3.44 6.96
N LEU A 90 -4.70 4.73 7.28
CA LEU A 90 -3.72 5.71 6.81
C LEU A 90 -2.30 5.49 7.39
N PRO A 91 -2.10 5.40 8.72
CA PRO A 91 -0.75 5.23 9.29
C PRO A 91 -0.11 3.89 8.90
N TRP A 92 -0.88 2.80 8.78
CA TRP A 92 -0.33 1.51 8.38
C TRP A 92 0.17 1.54 6.93
N HIS A 93 -0.64 2.06 5.99
CA HIS A 93 -0.25 2.14 4.59
C HIS A 93 0.92 3.12 4.36
N ARG A 94 1.02 4.19 5.15
CA ARG A 94 2.19 5.09 5.15
C ARG A 94 3.50 4.34 5.44
N VAL A 95 3.51 3.51 6.48
CA VAL A 95 4.69 2.72 6.86
C VAL A 95 4.94 1.59 5.86
N PHE A 96 3.88 0.97 5.34
CA PHE A 96 3.97 -0.04 4.29
C PHE A 96 4.66 0.49 3.03
N LEU A 97 4.33 1.72 2.61
CA LEU A 97 5.02 2.41 1.52
C LEU A 97 6.49 2.72 1.84
N GLN A 98 6.79 3.18 3.07
CA GLN A 98 8.18 3.40 3.47
C GLN A 98 8.98 2.09 3.41
N GLN A 99 8.40 0.99 3.85
CA GLN A 99 9.06 -0.31 3.79
C GLN A 99 9.25 -0.81 2.36
N TYR A 100 8.31 -0.53 1.46
CA TYR A 100 8.48 -0.77 0.03
C TYR A 100 9.63 0.03 -0.56
N GLU A 101 9.68 1.33 -0.27
CA GLU A 101 10.79 2.20 -0.68
C GLU A 101 12.13 1.69 -0.12
N ASN A 102 12.18 1.31 1.16
CA ASN A 102 13.36 0.73 1.78
C ASN A 102 13.80 -0.57 1.08
N ALA A 103 12.87 -1.43 0.66
CA ALA A 103 13.18 -2.64 -0.09
C ALA A 103 13.77 -2.32 -1.47
N LEU A 104 13.20 -1.35 -2.22
CA LEU A 104 13.77 -0.89 -3.49
C LEU A 104 15.21 -0.40 -3.31
N ARG A 105 15.47 0.39 -2.27
CA ARG A 105 16.79 0.96 -1.99
C ARG A 105 17.80 -0.11 -1.53
N SER A 106 17.45 -0.88 -0.50
CA SER A 106 18.38 -1.80 0.16
C SER A 106 18.62 -3.10 -0.61
N ALA A 107 17.58 -3.68 -1.22
CA ALA A 107 17.69 -4.97 -1.91
C ALA A 107 18.04 -4.80 -3.41
N CYS A 108 17.66 -3.67 -4.00
CA CYS A 108 17.77 -3.41 -5.43
C CYS A 108 18.59 -2.19 -5.81
N GLY A 109 19.19 -1.49 -4.83
CA GLY A 109 20.10 -0.37 -5.08
C GLY A 109 19.43 0.87 -5.67
N TYR A 110 18.11 0.99 -5.54
CA TYR A 110 17.38 2.15 -6.04
C TYR A 110 17.84 3.43 -5.33
N SER A 111 18.21 4.46 -6.09
CA SER A 111 18.63 5.77 -5.56
C SER A 111 17.69 6.90 -5.95
N GLY A 112 16.74 6.65 -6.86
CA GLY A 112 15.84 7.65 -7.39
C GLY A 112 14.77 8.13 -6.41
N LEU A 113 13.89 8.99 -6.93
CA LEU A 113 12.76 9.59 -6.22
C LEU A 113 11.58 8.62 -6.19
N MET A 114 10.98 8.40 -5.02
CA MET A 114 9.76 7.60 -4.92
C MET A 114 8.58 8.37 -5.56
N PRO A 115 7.93 7.82 -6.60
CA PRO A 115 6.84 8.51 -7.28
C PRO A 115 5.47 8.28 -6.64
N TYR A 116 4.54 9.19 -6.90
CA TYR A 116 3.10 9.00 -6.70
C TYR A 116 2.34 9.17 -8.02
N TRP A 117 1.14 8.59 -8.09
CA TRP A 117 0.23 8.74 -9.22
C TRP A 117 -0.89 9.70 -8.86
N ASP A 118 -0.87 10.92 -9.42
CA ASP A 118 -1.99 11.84 -9.29
C ASP A 118 -3.14 11.43 -10.21
N TRP A 119 -3.93 10.46 -9.75
CA TRP A 119 -5.08 9.91 -10.48
C TRP A 119 -6.19 10.94 -10.74
N THR A 120 -6.18 12.10 -10.06
CA THR A 120 -7.14 13.18 -10.33
C THR A 120 -6.99 13.75 -11.75
N GLN A 121 -5.77 13.67 -12.32
CA GLN A 121 -5.50 14.09 -13.69
C GLN A 121 -6.03 13.10 -14.74
N ASP A 122 -6.29 11.86 -14.34
CA ASP A 122 -6.77 10.77 -15.21
C ASP A 122 -8.24 10.42 -14.97
N ALA A 123 -8.90 11.09 -14.03
CA ALA A 123 -10.24 10.76 -13.54
C ALA A 123 -11.28 10.57 -14.64
N TYR A 124 -11.18 11.32 -15.73
CA TYR A 124 -12.12 11.25 -16.86
C TYR A 124 -11.60 10.48 -18.07
N ARG A 125 -10.35 10.01 -18.03
CA ARG A 125 -9.65 9.36 -19.15
C ARG A 125 -8.62 8.35 -18.69
N LEU A 126 -8.96 7.49 -17.72
CA LEU A 126 -8.03 6.54 -17.11
C LEU A 126 -7.19 5.74 -18.12
N PRO A 127 -7.77 5.15 -19.20
CA PRO A 127 -6.99 4.39 -20.18
C PRO A 127 -5.91 5.19 -20.93
N TYR A 128 -5.96 6.53 -20.88
CA TYR A 128 -5.00 7.45 -21.49
C TYR A 128 -3.94 7.94 -20.51
N SER A 129 -3.96 7.47 -19.26
CA SER A 129 -2.90 7.76 -18.30
C SER A 129 -1.54 7.31 -18.87
N PRO A 130 -0.47 8.10 -18.76
CA PRO A 130 0.87 7.67 -19.18
C PRO A 130 1.38 6.47 -18.35
N LEU A 131 0.81 6.22 -17.17
CA LEU A 131 1.10 5.01 -16.39
C LEU A 131 0.51 3.76 -17.04
N LEU A 132 -0.56 3.89 -17.83
CA LEU A 132 -1.30 2.80 -18.46
C LEU A 132 -1.09 2.73 -19.98
N ASP A 133 -0.15 3.49 -20.53
CA ASP A 133 0.12 3.53 -21.96
C ASP A 133 0.69 2.17 -22.43
N PRO A 134 -0.05 1.44 -23.31
CA PRO A 134 0.38 0.14 -23.80
C PRO A 134 1.33 0.21 -25.00
N SER A 135 1.62 1.42 -25.52
CA SER A 135 2.36 1.58 -26.77
C SER A 135 3.80 1.08 -26.64
N PRO A 136 4.39 0.54 -27.72
CA PRO A 136 5.80 0.11 -27.73
C PRO A 136 6.78 1.19 -27.24
N ASN A 137 6.46 2.46 -27.52
CA ASN A 137 7.27 3.62 -27.16
C ASN A 137 7.21 3.95 -25.66
N ALA A 138 6.10 3.64 -24.99
CA ALA A 138 5.92 3.84 -23.56
C ALA A 138 6.23 2.58 -22.73
N THR A 139 6.36 1.41 -23.37
CA THR A 139 6.47 0.10 -22.73
C THR A 139 7.62 -0.01 -21.74
N ALA A 140 8.70 0.78 -21.87
CA ALA A 140 9.81 0.79 -20.91
C ALA A 140 9.60 1.73 -19.71
N PHE A 141 8.62 2.64 -19.78
CA PHE A 141 8.41 3.75 -18.84
C PHE A 141 6.94 3.90 -18.42
N SER A 142 6.15 2.82 -18.56
CA SER A 142 4.77 2.71 -18.09
C SER A 142 4.61 1.41 -17.29
N PHE A 143 3.42 1.16 -16.78
CA PHE A 143 3.08 -0.07 -16.06
C PHE A 143 2.38 -1.10 -16.94
N GLY A 144 2.34 -0.86 -18.25
CA GLY A 144 1.53 -1.65 -19.19
C GLY A 144 0.07 -1.20 -19.21
N GLY A 145 -0.68 -1.69 -20.20
CA GLY A 145 -2.08 -1.32 -20.38
C GLY A 145 -3.07 -2.30 -19.76
N ASN A 146 -4.18 -2.47 -20.48
CA ASN A 146 -5.28 -3.32 -20.06
C ASN A 146 -4.99 -4.81 -20.24
N GLY A 147 -5.75 -5.64 -19.52
CA GLY A 147 -5.77 -7.07 -19.75
C GLY A 147 -6.40 -7.44 -21.09
N ALA A 148 -5.93 -8.54 -21.70
CA ALA A 148 -6.60 -9.14 -22.85
C ALA A 148 -7.39 -10.39 -22.47
N GLY A 149 -8.53 -10.60 -23.13
CA GLY A 149 -9.42 -11.76 -22.96
C GLY A 149 -10.89 -11.38 -22.79
N GLU A 150 -11.75 -12.38 -22.56
CA GLU A 150 -13.15 -12.16 -22.14
C GLU A 150 -13.19 -11.65 -20.69
N CYS A 151 -12.93 -10.37 -20.54
CA CYS A 151 -12.68 -9.71 -19.26
C CYS A 151 -13.91 -9.12 -18.58
N GLY A 152 -15.12 -9.52 -18.99
CA GLY A 152 -16.36 -9.01 -18.40
C GLY A 152 -16.42 -9.13 -16.87
N PHE A 153 -17.35 -8.40 -16.24
CA PHE A 153 -17.51 -8.37 -14.78
C PHE A 153 -17.43 -9.77 -14.18
N VAL A 154 -16.46 -9.95 -13.29
CA VAL A 154 -16.20 -11.23 -12.66
C VAL A 154 -16.62 -11.15 -11.20
N PRO A 155 -17.48 -12.07 -10.71
CA PRO A 155 -17.89 -12.09 -9.31
C PRO A 155 -16.70 -12.21 -8.34
N PRO A 156 -16.85 -11.76 -7.09
CA PRO A 156 -15.84 -11.87 -6.02
C PRO A 156 -15.32 -13.29 -5.75
N THR A 157 -16.00 -14.32 -6.28
CA THR A 157 -15.67 -15.74 -6.12
C THR A 157 -14.84 -16.31 -7.27
N ARG A 158 -14.17 -15.49 -8.10
CA ARG A 158 -13.44 -15.98 -9.29
C ARG A 158 -12.37 -17.01 -8.91
N PRO A 159 -12.43 -18.25 -9.43
CA PRO A 159 -11.37 -19.24 -9.24
C PRO A 159 -10.24 -19.17 -10.28
N ASN A 160 -10.27 -18.20 -11.21
CA ASN A 160 -9.35 -18.17 -12.35
C ASN A 160 -8.60 -16.84 -12.52
N PRO A 161 -7.45 -16.66 -11.86
CA PRO A 161 -6.56 -15.52 -12.03
C PRO A 161 -5.77 -15.57 -13.36
N LEU A 162 -6.09 -16.47 -14.31
CA LEU A 162 -5.38 -16.58 -15.60
C LEU A 162 -6.04 -15.79 -16.75
N LEU A 163 -7.09 -15.01 -16.46
CA LEU A 163 -7.82 -14.24 -17.46
C LEU A 163 -7.60 -12.74 -17.22
N CYS A 164 -7.41 -11.98 -18.30
CA CYS A 164 -7.10 -10.55 -18.29
C CYS A 164 -5.66 -10.19 -17.96
N CYS A 165 -4.73 -11.07 -18.35
CA CYS A 165 -3.31 -10.77 -18.33
C CYS A 165 -3.03 -9.48 -19.10
N ILE A 166 -2.26 -8.57 -18.51
CA ILE A 166 -1.70 -7.45 -19.28
C ILE A 166 -0.88 -8.00 -20.44
N THR A 167 -0.95 -7.32 -21.59
CA THR A 167 -0.31 -7.77 -22.84
C THR A 167 0.89 -6.93 -23.24
N SER A 168 1.18 -5.87 -22.49
CA SER A 168 2.26 -4.94 -22.74
C SER A 168 2.84 -4.40 -21.44
N GLY A 169 3.96 -3.71 -21.55
CA GLY A 169 4.67 -3.07 -20.44
C GLY A 169 5.76 -3.95 -19.82
N PRO A 170 6.52 -3.41 -18.86
CA PRO A 170 7.69 -4.07 -18.26
C PRO A 170 7.34 -5.29 -17.40
N PHE A 171 6.07 -5.41 -17.01
CA PHE A 171 5.56 -6.37 -16.03
C PHE A 171 4.73 -7.51 -16.68
N VAL A 172 4.72 -7.64 -18.00
CA VAL A 172 4.02 -8.74 -18.70
C VAL A 172 4.45 -10.14 -18.22
N ASP A 173 5.72 -10.26 -17.80
CA ASP A 173 6.29 -11.50 -17.27
C ASP A 173 6.24 -11.60 -15.73
N LEU A 174 5.69 -10.58 -15.04
CA LEU A 174 5.48 -10.67 -13.60
C LEU A 174 4.50 -11.80 -13.31
N ARG A 175 4.85 -12.64 -12.33
CA ARG A 175 4.03 -13.76 -11.89
C ARG A 175 3.78 -13.68 -10.37
N PRO A 176 2.80 -12.89 -9.90
CA PRO A 176 2.49 -12.82 -8.49
C PRO A 176 2.15 -14.21 -7.93
N LYS A 177 2.63 -14.51 -6.72
CA LYS A 177 2.49 -15.85 -6.11
C LYS A 177 1.10 -16.10 -5.52
N TYR A 178 0.45 -15.06 -5.00
CA TYR A 178 -0.76 -15.19 -4.17
C TYR A 178 -1.97 -14.52 -4.82
N PHE A 179 -3.13 -15.16 -4.71
CA PHE A 179 -4.41 -14.55 -5.08
C PHE A 179 -5.40 -14.78 -3.92
N ASN A 180 -5.86 -13.69 -3.30
CA ASN A 180 -6.55 -13.75 -2.00
C ASN A 180 -5.72 -14.55 -0.98
N ASN A 181 -6.30 -15.59 -0.37
CA ASN A 181 -5.65 -16.42 0.64
C ASN A 181 -4.94 -17.66 0.06
N TYR A 182 -4.78 -17.75 -1.26
CA TYR A 182 -4.28 -18.96 -1.93
C TYR A 182 -2.96 -18.72 -2.65
N GLU A 183 -2.06 -19.71 -2.60
CA GLU A 183 -0.92 -19.80 -3.52
C GLU A 183 -1.44 -20.17 -4.91
N GLN A 184 -1.58 -19.16 -5.77
CA GLN A 184 -2.08 -19.33 -7.11
C GLN A 184 -1.27 -18.45 -8.05
N PRO A 185 -0.09 -18.92 -8.53
CA PRO A 185 0.72 -18.16 -9.48
C PRO A 185 -0.07 -17.83 -10.75
N HIS A 186 0.00 -16.57 -11.18
CA HIS A 186 -0.76 -16.07 -12.32
C HIS A 186 -0.02 -14.93 -13.02
N CYS A 187 -0.50 -14.52 -14.19
CA CYS A 187 -0.04 -13.28 -14.84
C CYS A 187 -0.63 -12.06 -14.12
N LEU A 188 0.01 -10.90 -14.17
CA LEU A 188 -0.58 -9.66 -13.67
C LEU A 188 -1.86 -9.31 -14.47
N ASN A 189 -2.97 -9.14 -13.76
CA ASN A 189 -4.29 -8.89 -14.37
C ASN A 189 -4.76 -7.45 -14.22
N ARG A 190 -5.35 -6.89 -15.28
CA ARG A 190 -6.10 -5.63 -15.23
C ARG A 190 -7.37 -5.71 -16.06
N PHE A 191 -8.39 -4.98 -15.65
CA PHE A 191 -9.61 -4.81 -16.42
C PHE A 191 -10.20 -3.43 -16.19
N PHE A 192 -9.90 -2.52 -17.11
CA PHE A 192 -10.47 -1.17 -17.14
C PHE A 192 -11.16 -0.91 -18.49
N SER A 193 -12.32 -0.26 -18.50
CA SER A 193 -13.06 -0.01 -19.73
C SER A 193 -12.67 1.31 -20.40
N ASN A 194 -12.70 1.32 -21.74
CA ASN A 194 -12.65 2.55 -22.53
C ASN A 194 -14.04 3.21 -22.50
N ILE A 195 -14.39 3.86 -21.39
CA ILE A 195 -15.44 4.89 -21.24
C ILE A 195 -16.74 4.65 -22.05
N THR A 196 -17.87 4.35 -21.39
CA THR A 196 -19.17 5.07 -21.55
C THR A 196 -20.37 4.45 -20.83
N GLN A 197 -20.31 3.25 -20.26
CA GLN A 197 -21.46 2.67 -19.54
C GLN A 197 -21.05 2.02 -18.22
N ASN A 198 -22.02 2.00 -17.30
CA ASN A 198 -22.23 1.31 -16.01
C ASN A 198 -21.30 0.14 -15.55
N ASP A 199 -20.02 0.15 -15.90
CA ASP A 199 -19.11 -0.99 -15.76
C ASP A 199 -18.19 -0.88 -14.53
N GLY A 200 -18.52 -0.01 -13.57
CA GLY A 200 -17.76 0.16 -12.32
C GLY A 200 -16.66 1.24 -12.36
N TRP A 201 -16.44 1.89 -13.50
CA TRP A 201 -15.56 3.06 -13.58
C TRP A 201 -16.26 4.29 -12.98
N ASN A 202 -15.84 4.70 -11.78
CA ASN A 202 -16.35 5.90 -11.10
C ASN A 202 -15.27 6.99 -11.05
N GLY A 203 -14.88 7.50 -12.21
CA GLY A 203 -13.93 8.60 -12.35
C GLY A 203 -14.25 9.81 -11.46
N GLN A 204 -15.55 10.10 -11.30
CA GLN A 204 -16.04 11.19 -10.44
C GLN A 204 -15.64 11.00 -8.96
N ALA A 205 -15.53 9.76 -8.48
CA ALA A 205 -15.14 9.49 -7.08
C ALA A 205 -13.67 9.81 -6.77
N TYR A 206 -12.85 10.07 -7.78
CA TYR A 206 -11.44 10.43 -7.61
C TYR A 206 -11.03 11.62 -8.47
N ALA A 207 -12.02 12.39 -8.94
CA ALA A 207 -11.82 13.64 -9.66
C ALA A 207 -11.39 14.77 -8.72
N PRO A 208 -10.76 15.85 -9.24
CA PRO A 208 -10.33 16.99 -8.43
C PRO A 208 -11.45 17.58 -7.57
N GLU A 209 -12.69 17.61 -8.09
CA GLU A 209 -13.86 18.13 -7.37
C GLU A 209 -14.20 17.29 -6.14
N MET A 210 -14.09 15.97 -6.25
CA MET A 210 -14.31 15.06 -5.13
C MET A 210 -13.24 15.22 -4.06
N ILE A 211 -11.97 15.33 -4.46
CA ILE A 211 -10.87 15.54 -3.51
C ILE A 211 -11.01 16.88 -2.80
N ALA A 212 -11.34 17.95 -3.52
CA ALA A 212 -11.62 19.25 -2.92
C ALA A 212 -12.77 19.17 -1.90
N ASN A 213 -13.85 18.46 -2.24
CA ASN A 213 -14.98 18.25 -1.34
C ASN A 213 -14.59 17.48 -0.06
N ILE A 214 -13.83 16.39 -0.20
CA ILE A 214 -13.35 15.59 0.95
C ILE A 214 -12.45 16.44 1.85
N THR A 215 -11.47 17.13 1.29
CA THR A 215 -10.51 17.94 2.06
C THR A 215 -11.17 19.13 2.75
N ALA A 216 -12.17 19.76 2.14
CA ALA A 216 -12.87 20.92 2.72
C ALA A 216 -13.84 20.54 3.84
N ASN A 217 -14.55 19.41 3.71
CA ASN A 217 -15.66 19.07 4.62
C ASN A 217 -15.29 18.13 5.76
N ASN A 218 -14.11 17.48 5.73
CA ASN A 218 -13.69 16.55 6.76
C ASN A 218 -12.54 17.15 7.58
N THR A 219 -12.87 17.87 8.66
CA THR A 219 -11.87 18.55 9.51
C THR A 219 -11.30 17.68 10.62
N LYS A 220 -11.83 16.46 10.80
CA LYS A 220 -11.38 15.46 11.77
C LYS A 220 -10.83 14.24 11.07
N PHE A 221 -9.80 13.63 11.66
CA PHE A 221 -9.15 12.44 11.13
C PHE A 221 -10.16 11.34 10.83
N GLU A 222 -11.05 11.01 11.77
CA GLU A 222 -12.06 9.95 11.59
C GLU A 222 -12.89 10.12 10.31
N THR A 223 -13.46 11.31 10.13
CA THR A 223 -14.27 11.61 8.95
C THR A 223 -13.43 11.65 7.67
N PHE A 224 -12.18 12.07 7.76
CA PHE A 224 -11.28 12.20 6.61
C PHE A 224 -10.83 10.83 6.09
N TRP A 225 -10.34 9.94 6.95
CA TRP A 225 -9.88 8.62 6.51
C TRP A 225 -11.04 7.77 5.96
N GLN A 226 -12.22 7.86 6.57
CA GLN A 226 -13.43 7.16 6.11
C GLN A 226 -13.82 7.62 4.70
N ALA A 227 -13.85 8.93 4.46
CA ALA A 227 -14.19 9.49 3.15
C ALA A 227 -13.13 9.11 2.10
N LEU A 228 -11.84 9.18 2.46
CA LEU A 228 -10.75 8.86 1.54
C LEU A 228 -10.72 7.37 1.16
N GLU A 229 -10.90 6.47 2.13
CA GLU A 229 -10.88 5.02 1.91
C GLU A 229 -12.10 4.53 1.10
N SER A 230 -13.30 4.98 1.47
CA SER A 230 -14.55 4.52 0.88
C SER A 230 -14.83 5.08 -0.51
N THR A 231 -14.23 6.22 -0.86
CA THR A 231 -14.55 6.94 -2.10
C THR A 231 -13.39 6.85 -3.11
N PRO A 232 -12.35 7.72 -3.10
CA PRO A 232 -11.33 7.68 -4.13
C PRO A 232 -10.44 6.43 -4.08
N HIS A 233 -10.06 5.95 -2.89
CA HIS A 233 -9.23 4.75 -2.75
C HIS A 233 -9.93 3.52 -3.36
N GLY A 234 -11.13 3.19 -2.89
CA GLY A 234 -11.91 2.07 -3.43
C GLY A 234 -12.24 2.22 -4.92
N ALA A 235 -12.52 3.45 -5.38
CA ALA A 235 -12.83 3.70 -6.78
C ALA A 235 -11.62 3.52 -7.71
N VAL A 236 -10.40 3.87 -7.31
CA VAL A 236 -9.20 3.64 -8.13
C VAL A 236 -8.87 2.15 -8.19
N HIS A 237 -8.93 1.43 -7.07
CA HIS A 237 -8.81 -0.03 -7.05
C HIS A 237 -9.83 -0.70 -7.98
N GLY A 238 -11.10 -0.34 -7.86
CA GLY A 238 -12.17 -0.85 -8.74
C GLY A 238 -12.02 -0.44 -10.20
N SER A 239 -11.48 0.75 -10.48
CA SER A 239 -11.30 1.25 -11.85
C SER A 239 -10.21 0.52 -12.62
N LEU A 240 -9.17 0.02 -11.96
CA LEU A 240 -8.12 -0.80 -12.60
C LEU A 240 -8.53 -2.27 -12.74
N GLY A 241 -9.38 -2.77 -11.83
CA GLY A 241 -9.85 -4.15 -11.84
C GLY A 241 -8.71 -5.16 -11.61
N GLY A 242 -8.97 -6.42 -11.91
CA GLY A 242 -7.96 -7.48 -11.87
C GLY A 242 -7.25 -7.59 -10.52
N ASP A 243 -5.92 -7.53 -10.53
CA ASP A 243 -5.11 -7.64 -9.33
C ASP A 243 -5.23 -6.43 -8.40
N MET A 244 -5.76 -5.29 -8.83
CA MET A 244 -5.99 -4.14 -7.94
C MET A 244 -7.22 -4.29 -7.03
N VAL A 245 -8.06 -5.31 -7.20
CA VAL A 245 -9.30 -5.48 -6.39
C VAL A 245 -9.13 -6.33 -5.12
N PRO A 246 -8.51 -7.53 -5.15
CA PRO A 246 -8.45 -8.38 -3.97
C PRO A 246 -7.57 -7.78 -2.87
N GLN A 247 -7.64 -8.37 -1.67
CA GLN A 247 -6.72 -8.08 -0.56
C GLN A 247 -5.24 -8.37 -0.89
N THR A 248 -4.94 -9.00 -2.02
CA THR A 248 -3.60 -9.11 -2.60
C THR A 248 -3.31 -7.98 -3.59
N SER A 249 -3.97 -6.81 -3.46
CA SER A 249 -3.81 -5.67 -4.38
C SER A 249 -2.39 -5.16 -4.60
N PRO A 250 -1.44 -5.32 -3.66
CA PRO A 250 -0.03 -5.06 -3.94
C PRO A 250 0.61 -5.97 -5.01
N ASN A 251 -0.10 -6.97 -5.53
CA ASN A 251 0.31 -7.74 -6.71
C ASN A 251 0.55 -6.81 -7.91
N ASP A 252 -0.29 -5.79 -8.10
CA ASP A 252 -0.10 -4.78 -9.14
C ASP A 252 0.90 -3.70 -8.67
N PRO A 253 2.03 -3.49 -9.36
CA PRO A 253 2.99 -2.46 -8.97
C PRO A 253 2.42 -1.05 -8.87
N LEU A 254 1.28 -0.75 -9.53
CA LEU A 254 0.59 0.54 -9.41
C LEU A 254 0.00 0.78 -8.03
N PHE A 255 -0.22 -0.27 -7.22
CA PHE A 255 -0.65 -0.17 -5.83
C PHE A 255 0.18 0.86 -5.05
N PHE A 256 1.50 0.78 -5.18
CA PHE A 256 2.40 1.62 -4.38
C PHE A 256 2.31 3.10 -4.76
N MET A 257 2.10 3.42 -6.04
CA MET A 257 1.88 4.81 -6.46
C MET A 257 0.46 5.31 -6.14
N HIS A 258 -0.54 4.42 -6.21
CA HIS A 258 -1.89 4.71 -5.76
C HIS A 258 -1.88 5.11 -4.27
N HIS A 259 -1.28 4.27 -3.41
CA HIS A 259 -1.19 4.55 -1.98
C HIS A 259 -0.25 5.72 -1.66
N ALA A 260 0.79 5.98 -2.47
CA ALA A 260 1.60 7.20 -2.31
C ALA A 260 0.76 8.48 -2.54
N GLN A 261 -0.23 8.45 -3.44
CA GLN A 261 -1.18 9.56 -3.60
C GLN A 261 -2.19 9.62 -2.44
N VAL A 262 -2.67 8.48 -1.93
CA VAL A 262 -3.51 8.45 -0.70
C VAL A 262 -2.76 9.07 0.48
N ASP A 263 -1.50 8.68 0.68
CA ASP A 263 -0.63 9.23 1.72
C ASP A 263 -0.32 10.72 1.49
N ARG A 264 -0.10 11.14 0.24
CA ARG A 264 0.05 12.57 -0.12
C ARG A 264 -1.18 13.39 0.25
N LEU A 265 -2.38 12.88 -0.02
CA LEU A 265 -3.62 13.57 0.33
C LEU A 265 -3.81 13.70 1.84
N TRP A 266 -3.44 12.66 2.60
CA TRP A 266 -3.41 12.75 4.05
C TRP A 266 -2.35 13.74 4.55
N TRP A 267 -1.13 13.70 3.99
CA TRP A 267 -0.08 14.65 4.30
C TRP A 267 -0.52 16.10 4.04
N LEU A 268 -1.11 16.40 2.88
CA LEU A 268 -1.68 17.72 2.56
C LEU A 268 -2.76 18.14 3.55
N TRP A 269 -3.65 17.21 3.93
CA TRP A 269 -4.67 17.48 4.94
C TRP A 269 -4.04 17.83 6.30
N GLN A 270 -2.98 17.13 6.71
CA GLN A 270 -2.22 17.46 7.92
C GLN A 270 -1.55 18.84 7.80
N GLN A 271 -0.93 19.15 6.65
CA GLN A 271 -0.23 20.42 6.43
C GLN A 271 -1.16 21.65 6.41
N ALA A 272 -2.45 21.47 6.14
CA ALA A 272 -3.41 22.56 6.15
C ALA A 272 -3.69 23.12 7.57
N ASP A 273 -3.52 22.31 8.62
CA ASP A 273 -3.54 22.75 10.02
C ASP A 273 -2.69 21.79 10.88
N PRO A 274 -1.35 21.94 10.84
CA PRO A 274 -0.44 20.97 11.45
C PRO A 274 -0.64 20.81 12.96
N THR A 275 -0.94 21.91 13.65
CA THR A 275 -1.17 21.93 15.10
C THR A 275 -2.38 21.09 15.49
N ALA A 276 -3.47 21.15 14.71
CA ALA A 276 -4.66 20.37 15.00
C ALA A 276 -4.59 18.95 14.44
N ARG A 277 -3.88 18.70 13.34
CA ARG A 277 -4.07 17.51 12.49
C ARG A 277 -2.93 16.51 12.47
N ILE A 278 -1.70 16.88 12.86
CA ILE A 278 -0.58 15.92 12.85
C ILE A 278 -0.89 14.75 13.80
N LEU A 279 -1.38 15.02 15.00
CA LEU A 279 -1.69 14.00 16.01
C LEU A 279 -3.20 13.73 16.16
N ASP A 280 -4.04 14.26 15.26
CA ASP A 280 -5.45 13.88 15.23
C ASP A 280 -5.57 12.44 14.75
N TYR A 281 -6.00 11.55 15.66
CA TYR A 281 -6.17 10.13 15.40
C TYR A 281 -7.39 9.64 16.15
N SER A 282 -8.37 9.15 15.40
CA SER A 282 -9.65 8.68 15.92
C SER A 282 -10.33 7.74 14.92
N GLY A 283 -11.15 6.83 15.45
CA GLY A 283 -11.89 5.86 14.66
C GLY A 283 -12.02 4.55 15.41
N ASN A 284 -12.65 3.59 14.75
CA ASN A 284 -12.75 2.22 15.22
C ASN A 284 -11.39 1.53 15.11
N LYS A 285 -11.03 0.77 16.16
CA LYS A 285 -9.84 -0.07 16.18
C LYS A 285 -10.02 -1.34 15.35
N PHE A 286 -11.23 -1.90 15.39
CA PHE A 286 -11.60 -3.11 14.68
C PHE A 286 -12.69 -2.81 13.65
N ALA A 287 -12.70 -3.53 12.54
CA ALA A 287 -13.68 -3.34 11.49
C ALA A 287 -15.12 -3.60 11.99
N ALA A 288 -16.09 -2.82 11.51
CA ALA A 288 -17.44 -2.79 12.07
C ALA A 288 -18.17 -4.15 12.15
N TYR A 289 -17.85 -5.10 11.25
CA TYR A 289 -18.48 -6.42 11.24
C TYR A 289 -18.07 -7.31 12.42
N THR A 290 -17.01 -6.96 13.17
CA THR A 290 -16.62 -7.70 14.38
C THR A 290 -17.60 -7.47 15.54
N GLY A 291 -18.37 -6.38 15.49
CA GLY A 291 -19.23 -5.94 16.59
C GLY A 291 -18.47 -5.33 17.78
N ASP A 292 -17.15 -5.16 17.66
CA ASP A 292 -16.29 -4.55 18.68
C ASP A 292 -16.21 -3.03 18.47
N ASP A 293 -16.64 -2.26 19.46
CA ASP A 293 -16.71 -0.79 19.43
C ASP A 293 -15.46 -0.10 20.02
N THR A 294 -14.40 -0.87 20.30
CA THR A 294 -13.12 -0.34 20.80
C THR A 294 -12.59 0.76 19.89
N ARG A 295 -12.22 1.88 20.51
CA ARG A 295 -11.69 3.06 19.82
C ARG A 295 -10.18 3.00 19.74
N ALA A 296 -9.65 3.40 18.59
CA ALA A 296 -8.21 3.39 18.33
C ALA A 296 -7.49 4.48 19.14
N SER A 297 -6.23 4.23 19.47
CA SER A 297 -5.33 5.13 20.19
C SER A 297 -3.99 5.27 19.47
N LEU A 298 -3.29 6.38 19.70
CA LEU A 298 -1.93 6.61 19.21
C LEU A 298 -0.92 5.56 19.73
N ASP A 299 -1.21 4.96 20.89
CA ASP A 299 -0.38 3.93 21.51
C ASP A 299 -0.62 2.52 20.92
N ASP A 300 -1.62 2.37 20.04
CA ASP A 300 -1.88 1.08 19.41
C ASP A 300 -0.67 0.60 18.59
N ILE A 301 -0.35 -0.68 18.72
CA ILE A 301 0.78 -1.30 18.04
C ILE A 301 0.31 -1.82 16.68
N MET A 302 0.88 -1.26 15.61
CA MET A 302 0.71 -1.74 14.25
C MET A 302 1.65 -2.92 13.99
N THR A 303 1.10 -4.04 13.55
CA THR A 303 1.87 -5.21 13.13
C THR A 303 2.11 -5.22 11.62
N PHE A 304 3.26 -5.72 11.21
CA PHE A 304 3.61 -5.89 9.79
C PHE A 304 4.04 -7.32 9.47
N LYS A 305 3.72 -8.28 10.36
CA LYS A 305 4.02 -9.71 10.18
C LYS A 305 5.49 -10.00 9.80
N GLY A 306 6.42 -9.18 10.30
CA GLY A 306 7.86 -9.30 10.04
C GLY A 306 8.39 -8.49 8.85
N LEU A 307 7.52 -7.92 8.01
CA LEU A 307 7.95 -7.09 6.87
C LEU A 307 8.54 -5.74 7.33
N ASN A 308 8.05 -5.24 8.45
CA ASN A 308 8.59 -4.12 9.21
C ASN A 308 8.54 -4.47 10.71
N PRO A 309 9.40 -3.88 11.57
CA PRO A 309 9.19 -3.96 13.02
C PRO A 309 7.80 -3.44 13.40
N ASN A 310 7.22 -4.02 14.46
CA ASN A 310 5.98 -3.47 15.00
C ASN A 310 6.27 -2.10 15.62
N ILE A 311 5.44 -1.12 15.29
CA ILE A 311 5.59 0.27 15.76
C ILE A 311 4.25 0.81 16.23
N THR A 312 4.27 1.87 17.04
CA THR A 312 3.04 2.52 17.48
C THR A 312 2.46 3.37 16.35
N VAL A 313 1.14 3.57 16.36
CA VAL A 313 0.47 4.53 15.45
C VAL A 313 1.14 5.91 15.55
N GLN A 314 1.45 6.36 16.76
CA GLN A 314 2.10 7.66 16.99
C GLN A 314 3.34 7.89 16.13
N SER A 315 4.17 6.85 15.97
CA SER A 315 5.41 6.95 15.17
C SER A 315 5.17 7.11 13.66
N ALA A 316 3.97 6.79 13.18
CA ALA A 316 3.58 6.91 11.78
C ALA A 316 2.82 8.21 11.46
N MET A 317 2.45 9.00 12.47
CA MET A 317 1.59 10.16 12.28
C MET A 317 2.27 11.31 11.53
N SER A 318 3.61 11.41 11.58
CA SER A 318 4.37 12.47 10.91
C SER A 318 5.39 11.91 9.93
N THR A 319 5.52 12.56 8.77
CA THR A 319 6.59 12.30 7.78
C THR A 319 7.87 13.11 8.08
N ASP A 320 7.89 13.82 9.22
CA ASP A 320 9.00 14.62 9.74
C ASP A 320 9.55 13.97 11.02
N SER A 321 9.92 12.69 10.91
CA SER A 321 10.53 11.90 11.98
C SER A 321 11.81 11.22 11.47
N SER A 322 12.62 10.67 12.37
CA SER A 322 13.81 9.91 11.96
C SER A 322 13.47 8.65 11.15
N ASP A 323 12.33 8.02 11.45
CA ASP A 323 11.90 6.77 10.83
C ASP A 323 11.12 7.02 9.53
N LEU A 324 10.40 8.14 9.45
CA LEU A 324 9.72 8.64 8.26
C LEU A 324 10.22 10.05 7.99
N CYS A 325 11.16 10.21 7.05
CA CYS A 325 11.82 11.48 6.72
C CYS A 325 11.63 11.81 5.23
N TYR A 326 10.43 12.27 4.87
CA TYR A 326 10.10 12.63 3.51
C TYR A 326 8.97 13.68 3.43
N ARG A 327 8.82 14.28 2.24
CA ARG A 327 7.75 15.21 1.88
C ARG A 327 7.27 14.95 0.45
N TYR A 328 6.13 15.54 0.09
CA TYR A 328 5.62 15.53 -1.27
C TYR A 328 5.90 16.85 -1.98
N ALA A 329 6.26 16.79 -3.26
CA ALA A 329 6.28 17.91 -4.19
C ALA A 329 4.98 18.00 -4.99
#